data_AF-A0A453RE27-F1
#
_entry.id   AF-A0A453RE27-F1
#
_cell.length_a   1.000
_cell.length_b   1.000
_cell.length_c   1.000
_cell.angle_alpha   90.00
_cell.angle_beta   90.00
_cell.angle_gamma   90.00
#
_symmetry.space_group_name_H-M   'P 1'
#
loop_
_entity.id
_entity.type
_entity.pdbx_description
1 polymer ?
#
loop_
_entity_poly.entity_id
_entity_poly.type
_entity_poly.pdbx_seq_one_letter_code
_entity_poly.pdbx_strand_id
1 'polypeptide(L)'
;METIQRLRPIQIWDWLFRSCEINGRILLSEGLISSEDIEEFITKGKGKKLSIKLPAWCILHCLIRSAKHDTHGLLISDDVEVTNFNWPKDKVFDWMLGPLLVLKEQMKKLELTEDEELCLQKLIMTNANEKPSDWDDCGFPSSDGVKRAQLQAIIRRLQGIVANMSRIPSFRRRFMSLARALYLEAIDAGTIDGSRKVERKVKADIASEELQSRDVGDTKGSSNGTSVDVDMV
;
A
#
# COMPACT_ATOMS: atom_id res chain seq x y z
N MET A 1 32.53 -13.26 -4.13
CA MET A 1 31.06 -13.47 -3.95
C MET A 1 30.51 -12.19 -3.37
N GLU A 2 29.75 -11.42 -4.15
CA GLU A 2 28.99 -10.30 -3.59
C GLU A 2 27.95 -10.86 -2.62
N THR A 3 27.93 -10.34 -1.40
CA THR A 3 26.96 -10.74 -0.40
C THR A 3 25.67 -10.00 -0.71
N ILE A 4 24.64 -10.72 -1.16
CA ILE A 4 23.32 -10.11 -1.42
C ILE A 4 22.78 -9.58 -0.09
N GLN A 5 22.74 -8.26 0.05
CA GLN A 5 22.20 -7.62 1.24
C GLN A 5 20.68 -7.82 1.28
N ARG A 6 20.18 -8.40 2.36
CA ARG A 6 18.74 -8.59 2.55
C ARG A 6 18.06 -7.28 2.94
N LEU A 7 16.90 -7.06 2.35
CA LEU A 7 16.00 -5.98 2.72
C LEU A 7 15.35 -6.27 4.05
N ARG A 8 15.14 -5.21 4.83
CA ARG A 8 14.36 -5.27 6.07
C ARG A 8 12.87 -5.22 5.73
N PRO A 9 12.01 -5.95 6.46
CA PRO A 9 10.55 -5.84 6.35
C PRO A 9 10.03 -4.41 6.26
N ILE A 10 10.60 -3.53 7.09
CA ILE A 10 10.19 -2.13 7.17
C ILE A 10 10.42 -1.38 5.87
N GLN A 11 11.46 -1.70 5.08
CA GLN A 11 11.73 -1.01 3.81
C GLN A 11 10.61 -1.26 2.79
N ILE A 12 10.11 -2.48 2.71
CA ILE A 12 9.02 -2.84 1.80
C ILE A 12 7.70 -2.21 2.27
N TRP A 13 7.44 -2.23 3.58
CA TRP A 13 6.25 -1.59 4.14
C TRP A 13 6.30 -0.07 3.95
N ASP A 14 7.41 0.58 4.29
CA ASP A 14 7.61 2.02 4.16
C ASP A 14 7.39 2.47 2.73
N TRP A 15 7.94 1.74 1.78
CA TRP A 15 7.70 1.97 0.36
C TRP A 15 6.19 1.95 0.04
N LEU A 16 5.49 0.89 0.43
CA LEU A 16 4.07 0.75 0.09
C LEU A 16 3.22 1.85 0.74
N PHE A 17 3.46 2.19 2.00
CA PHE A 17 2.75 3.27 2.68
C PHE A 17 3.04 4.62 2.03
N ARG A 18 4.31 4.92 1.72
CA ARG A 18 4.66 6.17 1.03
C ARG A 18 4.03 6.25 -0.37
N SER A 19 3.97 5.12 -1.09
CA SER A 19 3.26 5.04 -2.36
C SER A 19 1.77 5.32 -2.17
N CYS A 20 1.13 4.74 -1.16
CA CYS A 20 -0.28 5.00 -0.87
C CYS A 20 -0.55 6.46 -0.48
N GLU A 21 0.39 7.10 0.20
CA GLU A 21 0.27 8.50 0.60
C GLU A 21 0.29 9.42 -0.63
N ILE A 22 1.31 9.28 -1.49
CA ILE A 22 1.45 10.08 -2.72
C ILE A 22 0.25 9.85 -3.65
N ASN A 23 -0.07 8.59 -3.92
CA ASN A 23 -1.15 8.27 -4.86
C ASN A 23 -2.53 8.50 -4.24
N GLY A 24 -2.66 8.45 -2.91
CA GLY A 24 -3.87 8.84 -2.21
C GLY A 24 -4.22 10.31 -2.46
N ARG A 25 -3.22 11.21 -2.44
CA ARG A 25 -3.41 12.63 -2.78
C ARG A 25 -3.83 12.82 -4.24
N ILE A 26 -3.15 12.12 -5.16
CA ILE A 26 -3.47 12.18 -6.60
C ILE A 26 -4.90 11.71 -6.85
N LEU A 27 -5.25 10.51 -6.38
CA LEU A 27 -6.56 9.91 -6.59
C LEU A 27 -7.69 10.71 -5.92
N LEU A 28 -7.40 11.42 -4.83
CA LEU A 28 -8.34 12.35 -4.22
C LEU A 28 -8.52 13.60 -5.10
N SER A 29 -7.43 14.18 -5.62
CA SER A 29 -7.51 15.32 -6.54
C SER A 29 -8.24 15.01 -7.86
N GLU A 30 -8.16 13.76 -8.32
CA GLU A 30 -8.86 13.26 -9.50
C GLU A 30 -10.31 12.85 -9.22
N GLY A 31 -10.77 12.94 -7.96
CA GLY A 31 -12.12 12.53 -7.54
C GLY A 31 -12.34 11.01 -7.57
N LEU A 32 -11.29 10.21 -7.71
CA LEU A 32 -11.36 8.74 -7.63
C LEU A 32 -11.48 8.25 -6.18
N ILE A 33 -11.02 9.04 -5.21
CA ILE A 33 -11.27 8.90 -3.77
C ILE A 33 -12.02 10.14 -3.30
N SER A 34 -13.14 9.97 -2.59
CA SER A 34 -13.90 11.07 -2.01
C SER A 34 -13.65 11.24 -0.50
N SER A 35 -14.12 12.36 0.05
CA SER A 35 -14.20 12.58 1.50
C SER A 35 -14.94 11.44 2.19
N GLU A 36 -16.08 11.02 1.64
CA GLU A 36 -16.93 9.98 2.23
C GLU A 36 -16.21 8.63 2.29
N ASP A 37 -15.42 8.30 1.27
CA ASP A 37 -14.61 7.09 1.25
C ASP A 37 -13.62 7.07 2.44
N ILE A 38 -12.93 8.19 2.68
CA ILE A 38 -11.94 8.32 3.76
C ILE A 38 -12.63 8.34 5.12
N GLU A 39 -13.72 9.10 5.26
CA GLU A 39 -14.50 9.18 6.49
C GLU A 39 -15.09 7.82 6.87
N GLU A 40 -15.61 7.06 5.90
CA GLU A 40 -16.08 5.70 6.14
C GLU A 40 -14.95 4.83 6.67
N PHE A 41 -13.78 4.89 6.06
CA PHE A 41 -12.62 4.13 6.49
C PHE A 41 -12.18 4.49 7.91
N ILE A 42 -12.09 5.78 8.25
CA ILE A 42 -11.68 6.25 9.58
C ILE A 42 -12.70 5.89 10.66
N THR A 43 -14.00 5.99 10.34
CA THR A 43 -15.07 5.78 11.32
C THR A 43 -15.39 4.32 11.54
N LYS A 44 -15.46 3.52 10.47
CA LYS A 44 -15.85 2.10 10.53
C LYS A 44 -14.65 1.15 10.51
N GLY A 45 -13.47 1.63 10.14
CA GLY A 45 -12.31 0.76 9.89
C GLY A 45 -12.57 -0.23 8.75
N LYS A 46 -13.47 0.13 7.83
CA LYS A 46 -13.93 -0.63 6.67
C LYS A 46 -14.06 0.34 5.50
N GLY A 47 -13.81 -0.14 4.29
CA GLY A 47 -13.88 0.68 3.08
C GLY A 47 -12.92 0.13 2.06
N LYS A 48 -13.44 -0.57 1.04
CA LYS A 48 -12.60 -1.29 0.07
C LYS A 48 -11.72 -0.30 -0.73
N LYS A 49 -12.21 0.91 -0.99
CA LYS A 49 -11.49 1.88 -1.81
C LYS A 49 -10.15 2.29 -1.20
N LEU A 50 -10.12 2.62 0.09
CA LEU A 50 -8.85 2.88 0.78
C LEU A 50 -8.14 1.58 1.15
N SER A 51 -8.77 0.66 1.88
CA SER A 51 -8.05 -0.49 2.47
C SER A 51 -7.60 -1.57 1.48
N ILE A 52 -8.14 -1.57 0.26
CA ILE A 52 -7.83 -2.58 -0.77
C ILE A 52 -7.42 -1.92 -2.08
N LYS A 53 -8.27 -1.04 -2.65
CA LYS A 53 -8.02 -0.52 -4.00
C LYS A 53 -6.82 0.40 -4.07
N LEU A 54 -6.62 1.31 -3.11
CA LEU A 54 -5.46 2.21 -3.09
C LEU A 54 -4.11 1.47 -2.99
N PRO A 55 -3.88 0.54 -2.04
CA PRO A 55 -2.64 -0.25 -2.04
C PRO A 55 -2.51 -1.15 -3.26
N ALA A 56 -3.62 -1.71 -3.77
CA ALA A 56 -3.59 -2.52 -4.99
C ALA A 56 -3.19 -1.68 -6.21
N TRP A 57 -3.67 -0.44 -6.32
CA TRP A 57 -3.27 0.52 -7.35
C TRP A 57 -1.77 0.79 -7.28
N CYS A 58 -1.23 1.03 -6.07
CA CYS A 58 0.21 1.26 -5.88
C CYS A 58 1.07 0.06 -6.31
N ILE A 59 0.63 -1.15 -5.93
CA ILE A 59 1.33 -2.38 -6.32
C ILE A 59 1.18 -2.63 -7.83
N LEU A 60 0.02 -2.35 -8.43
CA LEU A 60 -0.18 -2.48 -9.88
C LEU A 60 0.82 -1.60 -10.65
N HIS A 61 1.00 -0.35 -10.23
CA HIS A 61 2.02 0.54 -10.79
C HIS A 61 3.43 -0.07 -10.70
N CYS A 62 3.77 -0.64 -9.56
CA CYS A 62 5.05 -1.33 -9.37
C CYS A 62 5.20 -2.53 -10.33
N LEU A 63 4.16 -3.34 -10.50
CA LEU A 63 4.17 -4.48 -11.42
C LEU A 63 4.36 -4.05 -12.87
N ILE A 64 3.61 -3.04 -13.33
CA ILE A 64 3.72 -2.46 -14.68
C ILE A 64 5.13 -1.92 -14.90
N ARG A 65 5.61 -1.09 -13.97
CA ARG A 65 6.95 -0.48 -14.04
C ARG A 65 8.04 -1.55 -14.13
N SER A 66 7.99 -2.55 -13.26
CA SER A 66 8.96 -3.65 -13.23
C SER A 66 8.92 -4.50 -14.51
N ALA A 67 7.73 -4.71 -15.08
CA ALA A 67 7.57 -5.41 -16.35
C ALA A 67 8.17 -4.62 -17.53
N LYS A 68 7.95 -3.30 -17.59
CA LYS A 68 8.49 -2.42 -18.65
C LYS A 68 10.00 -2.31 -18.62
N HIS A 69 10.60 -2.27 -17.43
CA HIS A 69 12.05 -2.22 -17.26
C HIS A 69 12.75 -3.58 -17.38
N ASP A 70 11.99 -4.66 -17.57
CA ASP A 70 12.50 -6.03 -17.59
C ASP A 70 13.40 -6.39 -16.39
N THR A 71 13.02 -5.95 -15.19
CA THR A 71 13.74 -6.29 -13.96
C THR A 71 13.46 -7.73 -13.56
N HIS A 72 14.40 -8.39 -12.88
CA HIS A 72 14.20 -9.76 -12.38
C HIS A 72 13.13 -9.81 -11.28
N GLY A 73 13.12 -8.79 -10.42
CA GLY A 73 12.25 -8.61 -9.27
C GLY A 73 11.24 -7.46 -9.43
N LEU A 74 10.77 -6.97 -8.28
CA LEU A 74 9.87 -5.81 -8.17
C LEU A 74 10.66 -4.54 -7.90
N LEU A 75 10.60 -3.58 -8.81
CA LEU A 75 11.24 -2.27 -8.68
C LEU A 75 10.39 -1.36 -7.78
N ILE A 76 10.69 -1.35 -6.49
CA ILE A 76 9.95 -0.56 -5.49
C ILE A 76 10.44 0.90 -5.45
N SER A 77 11.70 1.17 -5.76
CA SER A 77 12.18 2.53 -6.01
C SER A 77 13.23 2.50 -7.11
N ASP A 78 13.66 3.67 -7.59
CA ASP A 78 14.59 3.80 -8.70
C ASP A 78 15.85 2.93 -8.53
N ASP A 79 16.36 2.82 -7.29
CA ASP A 79 17.56 2.04 -6.97
C ASP A 79 17.31 0.78 -6.13
N VAL A 80 16.05 0.37 -5.93
CA VAL A 80 15.73 -0.79 -5.06
C VAL A 80 14.82 -1.78 -5.77
N GLU A 81 15.38 -2.94 -6.05
CA GLU A 81 14.71 -4.10 -6.62
C GLU A 81 14.53 -5.19 -5.56
N VAL A 82 13.30 -5.67 -5.38
CA VAL A 82 12.97 -6.78 -4.48
C VAL A 82 12.96 -8.07 -5.27
N THR A 83 13.86 -8.99 -4.92
CA THR A 83 14.00 -10.30 -5.55
C THR A 83 13.81 -11.41 -4.54
N ASN A 84 13.67 -12.64 -5.03
CA ASN A 84 13.66 -13.85 -4.21
C ASN A 84 14.98 -14.10 -3.45
N PHE A 85 16.05 -13.36 -3.77
CA PHE A 85 17.36 -13.47 -3.11
C PHE A 85 17.54 -12.48 -1.96
N ASN A 86 16.93 -11.29 -2.05
CA ASN A 86 17.14 -10.21 -1.10
C ASN A 86 15.91 -9.90 -0.21
N TRP A 87 14.73 -10.46 -0.49
CA TRP A 87 13.56 -10.18 0.34
C TRP A 87 13.71 -10.72 1.77
N PRO A 88 12.92 -10.19 2.74
CA PRO A 88 12.96 -10.68 4.11
C PRO A 88 12.60 -12.16 4.20
N LYS A 89 13.32 -12.92 5.04
CA LYS A 89 12.96 -14.31 5.40
C LYS A 89 11.84 -14.29 6.44
N ASP A 90 10.65 -13.92 6.01
CA ASP A 90 9.47 -13.80 6.84
C ASP A 90 8.26 -14.34 6.06
N LYS A 91 7.45 -15.15 6.75
CA LYS A 91 6.33 -15.88 6.13
C LYS A 91 5.33 -14.97 5.44
N VAL A 92 5.11 -13.75 5.94
CA VAL A 92 4.19 -12.78 5.34
C VAL A 92 4.75 -12.32 3.99
N PHE A 93 6.05 -12.05 3.92
CA PHE A 93 6.69 -11.60 2.68
C PHE A 93 6.84 -12.74 1.67
N ASP A 94 7.20 -13.94 2.11
CA ASP A 94 7.25 -15.12 1.22
C ASP A 94 5.86 -15.39 0.60
N TRP A 95 4.80 -15.32 1.43
CA TRP A 95 3.42 -15.52 0.99
C TRP A 95 2.93 -14.41 0.04
N MET A 96 3.37 -13.17 0.21
CA MET A 96 2.90 -12.02 -0.58
C MET A 96 3.73 -11.80 -1.86
N LEU A 97 5.06 -11.77 -1.75
CA LEU A 97 5.95 -11.34 -2.83
C LEU A 97 6.08 -12.38 -3.95
N GLY A 98 6.05 -13.68 -3.61
CA GLY A 98 6.06 -14.74 -4.62
C GLY A 98 4.90 -14.61 -5.63
N PRO A 99 3.64 -14.52 -5.17
CA PRO A 99 2.50 -14.22 -6.02
C PRO A 99 2.63 -12.92 -6.83
N LEU A 100 3.19 -11.85 -6.26
CA LEU A 100 3.39 -10.58 -6.97
C LEU A 100 4.41 -10.71 -8.11
N LEU A 101 5.51 -11.45 -7.92
CA LEU A 101 6.45 -11.74 -9.01
C LEU A 101 5.77 -12.49 -10.16
N VAL A 102 4.90 -13.47 -9.85
CA VAL A 102 4.11 -14.17 -10.88
C VAL A 102 3.17 -13.20 -11.61
N LEU A 103 2.50 -12.29 -10.90
CA LEU A 103 1.66 -11.28 -11.54
C LEU A 103 2.50 -10.37 -12.46
N LYS A 104 3.70 -9.96 -12.04
CA LYS A 104 4.62 -9.16 -12.86
C LYS A 104 4.95 -9.87 -14.18
N GLU A 105 5.34 -11.14 -14.11
CA GLU A 105 5.64 -11.95 -15.30
C GLU A 105 4.43 -12.14 -16.22
N GLN A 106 3.23 -12.25 -15.65
CA GLN A 106 2.00 -12.27 -16.45
C GLN A 106 1.77 -10.93 -17.14
N MET A 107 1.93 -9.80 -16.43
CA MET A 107 1.76 -8.46 -17.01
C MET A 107 2.77 -8.19 -18.13
N LYS A 108 4.04 -8.62 -17.96
CA LYS A 108 5.07 -8.49 -18.99
C LYS A 108 4.64 -9.14 -20.32
N LYS A 109 4.04 -10.33 -20.26
CA LYS A 109 3.61 -11.09 -21.45
C LYS A 109 2.39 -10.48 -22.15
N LEU A 110 1.64 -9.62 -21.48
CA LEU A 110 0.41 -9.02 -22.03
C LEU A 110 0.70 -7.78 -22.87
N GLU A 111 1.93 -7.24 -22.83
CA GLU A 111 2.39 -6.10 -23.62
C GLU A 111 1.34 -4.98 -23.66
N LEU A 112 1.13 -4.35 -22.51
CA LEU A 112 0.14 -3.28 -22.36
C LEU A 112 0.58 -2.04 -23.14
N THR A 113 -0.37 -1.43 -23.85
CA THR A 113 -0.19 -0.07 -24.39
C THR A 113 -0.37 0.97 -23.28
N GLU A 114 0.09 2.20 -23.49
CA GLU A 114 -0.08 3.29 -22.52
C GLU A 114 -1.56 3.53 -22.18
N ASP A 115 -2.45 3.50 -23.18
CA ASP A 115 -3.90 3.64 -22.98
C ASP A 115 -4.49 2.49 -22.16
N GLU A 116 -4.05 1.26 -22.41
CA GLU A 116 -4.47 0.10 -21.63
C GLU A 116 -3.98 0.19 -20.17
N GLU A 117 -2.75 0.64 -19.94
CA GLU A 117 -2.19 0.87 -18.60
C GLU A 117 -3.02 1.89 -17.83
N LEU A 118 -3.30 3.06 -18.42
CA LEU A 118 -4.10 4.12 -17.82
C LEU A 118 -5.54 3.65 -17.54
N CYS A 119 -6.16 2.94 -18.49
CA CYS A 119 -7.49 2.38 -18.30
C CYS A 119 -7.50 1.36 -17.16
N LEU A 120 -6.51 0.46 -17.10
CA LEU A 120 -6.37 -0.56 -16.06
C LEU A 120 -6.24 0.05 -14.66
N GLN A 121 -5.43 1.10 -14.53
CA GLN A 121 -5.24 1.87 -13.29
C GLN A 121 -6.52 2.59 -12.87
N LYS A 122 -7.33 3.08 -13.81
CA LYS A 122 -8.63 3.65 -13.48
C LYS A 122 -9.62 2.57 -13.02
N LEU A 123 -9.66 1.44 -13.73
CA LEU A 123 -10.59 0.33 -13.46
C LEU A 123 -10.38 -0.33 -12.11
N ILE A 124 -9.14 -0.42 -11.60
CA ILE A 124 -8.90 -0.96 -10.26
C ILE A 124 -9.58 -0.11 -9.17
N MET A 125 -9.71 1.21 -9.40
CA MET A 125 -10.35 2.16 -8.48
C MET A 125 -11.86 2.21 -8.65
N THR A 126 -12.36 2.26 -9.89
CA THR A 126 -13.78 2.49 -10.18
C THR A 126 -14.60 1.21 -10.17
N ASN A 127 -14.08 0.11 -10.71
CA ASN A 127 -14.85 -1.10 -10.94
C ASN A 127 -14.92 -1.99 -9.69
N ALA A 128 -15.98 -2.80 -9.55
CA ALA A 128 -16.13 -3.73 -8.44
C ALA A 128 -15.03 -4.79 -8.45
N ASN A 129 -14.71 -5.33 -9.63
CA ASN A 129 -13.68 -6.34 -9.86
C ASN A 129 -13.88 -7.61 -9.01
N GLU A 130 -15.13 -8.01 -8.77
CA GLU A 130 -15.47 -9.20 -7.99
C GLU A 130 -15.72 -10.41 -8.91
N LYS A 131 -16.29 -10.18 -10.10
CA LYS A 131 -16.66 -11.23 -11.06
C LYS A 131 -16.33 -10.84 -12.50
N PRO A 132 -16.23 -11.82 -13.42
CA PRO A 132 -15.96 -11.57 -14.84
C PRO A 132 -16.84 -10.50 -15.48
N SER A 133 -18.14 -10.55 -15.19
CA SER A 133 -19.11 -9.63 -15.81
C SER A 133 -19.00 -8.18 -15.37
N ASP A 134 -18.20 -7.86 -14.34
CA ASP A 134 -17.94 -6.47 -13.98
C ASP A 134 -17.20 -5.72 -15.11
N TRP A 135 -16.58 -6.42 -16.05
CA TRP A 135 -15.81 -5.85 -17.16
C TRP A 135 -16.56 -5.81 -18.49
N ASP A 136 -17.82 -6.24 -18.54
CA ASP A 136 -18.58 -6.35 -19.80
C ASP A 136 -18.72 -4.96 -20.46
N ASP A 137 -19.08 -3.94 -19.68
CA ASP A 137 -19.30 -2.56 -20.14
C ASP A 137 -18.27 -1.55 -19.61
N CYS A 138 -17.07 -2.01 -19.23
CA CYS A 138 -16.08 -1.16 -18.57
C CYS A 138 -15.28 -0.23 -19.51
N GLY A 139 -15.49 -0.34 -20.83
CA GLY A 139 -14.82 0.50 -21.82
C GLY A 139 -13.31 0.22 -21.96
N PHE A 140 -12.83 -0.97 -21.60
CA PHE A 140 -11.42 -1.32 -21.75
C PHE A 140 -11.02 -1.36 -23.24
N PRO A 141 -9.89 -0.74 -23.64
CA PRO A 141 -9.59 -0.47 -25.05
C PRO A 141 -9.23 -1.70 -25.88
N SER A 142 -8.79 -2.80 -25.26
CA SER A 142 -8.46 -4.03 -26.01
C SER A 142 -9.70 -4.71 -26.59
N SER A 143 -9.64 -5.06 -27.87
CA SER A 143 -10.61 -5.96 -28.52
C SER A 143 -10.36 -7.44 -28.25
N ASP A 144 -9.18 -7.79 -27.72
CA ASP A 144 -8.83 -9.17 -27.35
C ASP A 144 -9.47 -9.57 -26.01
N GLY A 145 -10.48 -10.43 -26.09
CA GLY A 145 -11.19 -10.98 -24.93
C GLY A 145 -10.31 -11.84 -24.02
N VAL A 146 -9.27 -12.51 -24.54
CA VAL A 146 -8.35 -13.32 -23.73
C VAL A 146 -7.46 -12.40 -22.90
N LYS A 147 -6.85 -11.38 -23.52
CA LYS A 147 -6.06 -10.36 -22.81
C LYS A 147 -6.89 -9.67 -21.73
N ARG A 148 -8.13 -9.28 -22.03
CA ARG A 148 -9.07 -8.70 -21.05
C ARG A 148 -9.31 -9.63 -19.86
N ALA A 149 -9.63 -10.90 -20.12
CA ALA A 149 -9.87 -11.88 -19.06
C ALA A 149 -8.63 -12.12 -18.18
N GLN A 150 -7.44 -12.13 -18.79
CA GLN A 150 -6.16 -12.27 -18.07
C GLN A 150 -5.89 -11.06 -17.17
N LEU A 151 -6.07 -9.83 -17.67
CA LEU A 151 -5.90 -8.60 -16.87
C LEU A 151 -6.88 -8.54 -15.71
N GLN A 152 -8.13 -8.94 -15.95
CA GLN A 152 -9.13 -9.03 -14.91
C GLN A 152 -8.76 -10.07 -13.84
N ALA A 153 -8.23 -11.23 -14.23
CA ALA A 153 -7.74 -12.23 -13.28
C ALA A 153 -6.57 -11.69 -12.44
N ILE A 154 -5.65 -10.93 -13.06
CA ILE A 154 -4.55 -10.26 -12.37
C ILE A 154 -5.06 -9.27 -11.32
N ILE A 155 -6.00 -8.38 -11.67
CA ILE A 155 -6.58 -7.41 -10.73
C ILE A 155 -7.27 -8.11 -9.56
N ARG A 156 -8.07 -9.14 -9.82
CA ARG A 156 -8.75 -9.90 -8.77
C ARG A 156 -7.77 -10.54 -7.80
N ARG A 157 -6.72 -11.18 -8.34
CA ARG A 157 -5.67 -11.80 -7.51
C ARG A 157 -4.91 -10.76 -6.71
N LEU A 158 -4.58 -9.62 -7.31
CA LEU A 158 -3.91 -8.51 -6.63
C LEU A 158 -4.76 -7.95 -5.48
N GLN A 159 -6.05 -7.68 -5.71
CA GLN A 159 -6.97 -7.24 -4.67
C GLN A 159 -7.12 -8.29 -3.56
N GLY A 160 -7.12 -9.58 -3.90
CA GLY A 160 -7.13 -10.67 -2.92
C GLY A 160 -5.87 -10.70 -2.02
N ILE A 161 -4.69 -10.43 -2.60
CA ILE A 161 -3.44 -10.31 -1.83
C ILE A 161 -3.56 -9.12 -0.86
N VAL A 162 -3.95 -7.95 -1.36
CA VAL A 162 -4.09 -6.74 -0.52
C VAL A 162 -5.18 -6.90 0.55
N ALA A 163 -6.29 -7.56 0.23
CA ALA A 163 -7.36 -7.83 1.19
C ALA A 163 -6.89 -8.71 2.37
N ASN A 164 -5.91 -9.57 2.16
CA ASN A 164 -5.27 -10.33 3.22
C ASN A 164 -4.26 -9.48 4.01
N MET A 165 -3.45 -8.65 3.32
CA MET A 165 -2.54 -7.70 3.98
C MET A 165 -3.28 -6.74 4.90
N SER A 166 -4.46 -6.24 4.48
CA SER A 166 -5.26 -5.28 5.24
C SER A 166 -5.87 -5.85 6.53
N ARG A 167 -5.84 -7.18 6.71
CA ARG A 167 -6.22 -7.86 7.97
C ARG A 167 -5.08 -7.92 8.98
N ILE A 168 -3.83 -7.69 8.57
CA ILE A 168 -2.67 -7.72 9.46
C ILE A 168 -2.78 -6.52 10.41
N PRO A 169 -2.75 -6.72 11.75
CA PRO A 169 -2.97 -5.63 12.71
C PRO A 169 -1.99 -4.46 12.57
N SER A 170 -0.71 -4.74 12.33
CA SER A 170 0.32 -3.71 12.14
C SER A 170 0.10 -2.93 10.85
N PHE A 171 -0.25 -3.61 9.75
CA PHE A 171 -0.60 -2.96 8.49
C PHE A 171 -1.81 -2.05 8.67
N ARG A 172 -2.91 -2.58 9.24
CA ARG A 172 -4.15 -1.85 9.47
C ARG A 172 -3.93 -0.60 10.33
N ARG A 173 -3.16 -0.71 11.42
CA ARG A 173 -2.84 0.42 12.30
C ARG A 173 -2.10 1.51 11.54
N ARG A 174 -1.08 1.13 10.80
CA ARG A 174 -0.24 2.07 10.05
C ARG A 174 -0.99 2.72 8.88
N PHE A 175 -1.84 1.94 8.20
CA PHE A 175 -2.71 2.45 7.14
C PHE A 175 -3.80 3.39 7.66
N MET A 176 -4.33 3.14 8.87
CA MET A 176 -5.26 4.06 9.52
C MET A 176 -4.60 5.42 9.81
N SER A 177 -3.37 5.42 10.31
CA SER A 177 -2.59 6.65 10.52
C SER A 177 -2.38 7.41 9.21
N LEU A 178 -2.03 6.72 8.11
CA LEU A 178 -1.94 7.32 6.77
C LEU A 178 -3.27 7.94 6.33
N ALA A 179 -4.39 7.22 6.46
CA ALA A 179 -5.69 7.73 6.04
C ALA A 179 -6.13 8.97 6.82
N ARG A 180 -5.80 9.03 8.12
CA ARG A 180 -6.03 10.20 8.97
C ARG A 180 -5.19 11.41 8.52
N ALA A 181 -3.91 11.20 8.22
CA ALA A 181 -3.04 12.25 7.71
C ALA A 181 -3.55 12.78 6.35
N LEU A 182 -3.87 11.87 5.42
CA LEU A 182 -4.44 12.22 4.12
C LEU A 182 -5.72 13.05 4.25
N TYR A 183 -6.60 12.72 5.20
CA TYR A 183 -7.84 13.45 5.45
C TYR A 183 -7.60 14.89 5.94
N LEU A 184 -6.72 15.06 6.93
CA LEU A 184 -6.41 16.40 7.46
C LEU A 184 -5.69 17.26 6.43
N GLU A 185 -4.69 16.71 5.73
CA GLU A 185 -3.99 17.42 4.66
C GLU A 185 -4.95 17.86 3.54
N ALA A 186 -5.91 17.02 3.17
CA ALA A 186 -6.88 17.35 2.13
C ALA A 186 -7.86 18.45 2.57
N ILE A 187 -8.23 18.52 3.86
CA ILE A 187 -9.01 19.64 4.42
C ILE A 187 -8.18 20.92 4.41
N ASP A 188 -6.95 20.86 4.93
CA ASP A 188 -6.06 22.02 5.04
C ASP A 188 -5.71 22.60 3.66
N ALA A 189 -5.59 21.73 2.64
CA ALA A 189 -5.38 22.13 1.25
C ALA A 189 -6.65 22.62 0.54
N GLY A 190 -7.83 22.50 1.17
CA GLY A 190 -9.12 22.86 0.58
C GLY A 190 -9.60 21.92 -0.53
N THR A 191 -9.03 20.72 -0.63
CA THR A 191 -9.39 19.72 -1.64
C THR A 191 -10.71 19.01 -1.32
N ILE A 192 -11.07 18.92 -0.04
CA ILE A 192 -12.36 18.37 0.43
C ILE A 192 -12.99 19.25 1.50
N ASP A 193 -14.32 19.22 1.62
CA ASP A 193 -15.04 19.74 2.78
C ASP A 193 -15.27 18.59 3.78
N GLY A 194 -14.43 18.54 4.82
CA GLY A 194 -14.46 17.47 5.80
C GLY A 194 -15.59 17.62 6.82
N SER A 195 -16.19 16.49 7.22
CA SER A 195 -17.06 16.45 8.39
C SER A 195 -16.33 16.91 9.65
N ARG A 196 -16.76 18.06 10.21
CA ARG A 196 -16.28 18.60 11.49
C ARG A 196 -16.22 17.57 12.62
N LYS A 197 -17.16 16.60 12.63
CA LYS A 197 -17.18 15.52 13.62
C LYS A 197 -16.01 14.56 13.43
N VAL A 198 -15.75 14.16 12.19
CA VAL A 198 -14.65 13.24 11.86
C VAL A 198 -13.32 13.94 12.07
N GLU A 199 -13.17 15.18 11.61
CA GLU A 199 -11.97 15.99 11.80
C GLU A 199 -11.55 16.10 13.28
N ARG A 200 -12.49 16.44 14.16
CA ARG A 200 -12.23 16.49 15.62
C ARG A 200 -11.79 15.15 16.19
N LYS A 201 -12.42 14.06 15.76
CA LYS A 201 -12.04 12.70 16.18
C LYS A 201 -10.61 12.39 15.72
N VAL A 202 -10.28 12.68 14.46
CA VAL A 202 -8.95 12.43 13.91
C VAL A 202 -7.88 13.21 14.66
N LYS A 203 -8.11 14.50 14.95
CA LYS A 203 -7.18 15.33 15.74
C LYS A 203 -6.97 14.76 17.15
N ALA A 204 -8.02 14.29 17.81
CA ALA A 204 -7.91 13.66 19.14
C ALA A 204 -7.17 12.32 19.11
N ASP A 205 -7.43 11.48 18.11
CA ASP A 205 -6.76 10.19 17.93
C ASP A 205 -5.26 10.38 17.71
N ILE A 206 -4.86 11.34 16.85
CA ILE A 206 -3.44 11.64 16.58
C ILE A 206 -2.74 12.17 17.84
N ALA A 207 -3.35 13.13 18.56
CA ALA A 207 -2.78 13.65 19.80
C ALA A 207 -2.56 12.55 20.85
N SER A 208 -3.47 11.57 20.91
CA SER A 208 -3.35 10.42 21.81
C SER A 208 -2.21 9.48 21.41
N GLU A 209 -2.00 9.26 20.11
CA GLU A 209 -0.90 8.44 19.58
C GLU A 209 0.47 9.11 19.82
N GLU A 210 0.56 10.43 19.68
CA GLU A 210 1.78 11.20 19.97
C GLU A 210 2.16 11.12 21.46
N LEU A 211 1.19 11.25 22.36
CA LEU A 211 1.42 11.11 23.81
C LEU A 211 1.93 9.70 24.18
N GLN A 212 1.32 8.65 23.63
CA GLN A 212 1.75 7.27 23.86
C GLN A 212 3.16 7.00 23.31
N SER A 213 3.55 7.64 22.20
CA SER A 213 4.90 7.49 21.64
C SER A 213 5.98 8.15 22.51
N ARG A 214 5.65 9.24 23.21
CA ARG A 214 6.55 9.98 24.11
C ARG A 214 6.80 9.21 25.41
N ASP A 215 5.76 8.64 26.03
CA ASP A 215 5.90 7.83 27.26
C ASP A 215 6.80 6.58 27.03
N VAL A 216 6.72 5.96 25.86
CA VAL A 216 7.59 4.82 25.49
C VAL A 216 9.05 5.25 25.27
N GLY A 217 9.28 6.50 24.85
CA GLY A 217 10.60 7.10 24.70
C GLY A 217 11.29 7.36 26.05
N ASP A 218 10.54 7.89 27.03
CA ASP A 218 11.07 8.21 28.36
C ASP A 218 11.34 6.96 29.22
N THR A 219 10.62 5.86 28.97
CA THR A 219 10.85 4.60 29.71
C THR A 219 12.15 3.88 29.30
N LYS A 220 12.81 4.29 28.20
CA LYS A 220 14.14 3.76 27.80
C LYS A 220 15.33 4.53 28.36
N GLY A 221 15.10 5.59 29.15
CA GLY A 221 16.13 6.46 29.71
C GLY A 221 16.26 6.39 31.23
N SER A 222 16.24 5.20 31.85
CA SER A 222 16.69 5.05 33.24
C SER A 222 17.16 3.63 33.53
N SER A 223 18.41 3.36 33.17
CA SER A 223 19.22 2.36 33.89
C SER A 223 20.38 3.11 34.54
N ASN A 224 20.07 3.78 35.65
CA ASN A 224 21.11 4.30 36.54
C ASN A 224 21.83 3.13 37.21
N GLY A 225 23.15 3.31 37.32
CA GLY A 225 24.07 2.27 37.72
C GLY A 225 23.93 1.83 39.17
N THR A 226 24.40 0.61 39.40
CA THR A 226 24.99 0.22 40.67
C THR A 226 26.42 -0.20 40.37
N SER A 227 27.34 0.70 40.70
CA SER A 227 28.72 0.37 41.00
C SER A 227 28.74 -0.58 42.20
N VAL A 228 29.39 -1.73 42.06
CA VAL A 228 29.94 -2.45 43.21
C VAL A 228 31.36 -2.83 42.82
N ASP A 229 32.30 -2.08 43.37
CA ASP A 229 33.70 -2.49 43.55
C ASP A 229 33.74 -3.84 44.27
N VAL A 230 34.53 -4.78 43.75
CA VAL A 230 35.21 -5.77 44.59
C VAL A 230 36.62 -5.99 44.03
N ASP A 231 37.58 -5.75 44.91
CA ASP A 231 39.03 -5.72 44.74
C ASP A 231 39.69 -7.04 44.27
N MET A 232 40.88 -6.85 43.70
CA MET A 232 42.02 -7.77 43.56
C MET A 232 42.22 -8.76 44.72
N VAL A 233 42.48 -10.04 44.39
CA VAL A 233 43.78 -10.73 44.53
C VAL A 233 43.89 -11.80 43.42
#